data_AF-A0A944VQK7-F1
#
_entry.id   AF-A0A944VQK7-F1
#
_cell.length_a   1.000
_cell.length_b   1.000
_cell.length_c   1.000
_cell.angle_alpha   90.00
_cell.angle_beta   90.00
_cell.angle_gamma   90.00
#
_symmetry.space_group_name_H-M   'P 1'
#
loop_
_entity.id
_entity.type
_entity.pdbx_description
1 polymer ?
#
loop_
_entity_poly.entity_id
_entity_poly.type
_entity_poly.pdbx_seq_one_letter_code
_entity_poly.pdbx_strand_id
1 'polypeptide(L)' 'MSFKEILINVDDQILKGLILKVKNESMKKEIFWHDLRPHLLELLKYDEDVFNKVLLLVLNKKYKR' A
#
# COMPACT_ATOMS: atom_id res chain seq x y z
N MET A 1 3.64 6.01 11.25
CA MET A 1 3.17 5.85 9.86
C MET A 1 2.72 4.42 9.65
N SER A 2 1.44 4.26 9.32
CA SER A 2 0.68 3.02 9.18
C SER A 2 -0.31 3.18 8.03
N PHE A 3 -0.87 2.07 7.53
CA PHE A 3 -1.91 2.15 6.49
C PHE A 3 -3.11 2.99 6.94
N LYS A 4 -3.47 2.94 8.23
CA LYS A 4 -4.59 3.72 8.79
C LYS A 4 -4.30 5.22 8.70
N GLU A 5 -3.10 5.65 9.07
CA GLU A 5 -2.71 7.07 8.99
C GLU A 5 -2.68 7.57 7.54
N ILE A 6 -2.23 6.75 6.58
CA ILE A 6 -2.25 7.13 5.15
C ILE A 6 -3.69 7.25 4.66
N LEU A 7 -4.56 6.27 4.96
CA LEU A 7 -5.95 6.25 4.49
C LEU A 7 -6.82 7.39 5.04
N ILE A 8 -6.54 7.88 6.26
CA ILE A 8 -7.24 9.03 6.85
C ILE A 8 -6.86 10.33 6.14
N ASN A 9 -5.64 10.43 5.62
CA ASN A 9 -5.12 11.64 4.98
C ASN A 9 -5.30 11.65 3.45
N VAL A 10 -6.01 10.68 2.90
CA VAL A 10 -6.35 10.61 1.47
C VAL A 10 -7.84 10.83 1.35
N ASP A 11 -8.30 11.77 0.53
CA ASP A 11 -9.73 11.96 0.27
C ASP A 11 -10.21 11.21 -0.98
N ASP A 12 -9.32 11.01 -1.95
CA ASP A 12 -9.57 10.29 -3.19
C ASP A 12 -9.91 8.80 -2.92
N GLN A 13 -11.12 8.41 -3.32
CA GLN A 13 -11.64 7.05 -3.16
C GLN A 13 -10.93 6.03 -4.04
N ILE A 14 -10.48 6.41 -5.24
CA ILE A 14 -9.70 5.55 -6.12
C ILE A 14 -8.35 5.27 -5.45
N LEU A 15 -7.67 6.31 -4.98
CA LEU A 15 -6.38 6.17 -4.30
C LEU A 15 -6.49 5.33 -3.03
N LYS A 16 -7.55 5.50 -2.23
CA LYS A 16 -7.88 4.61 -1.10
C LYS A 16 -7.99 3.15 -1.54
N GLY A 17 -8.69 2.88 -2.64
CA GLY A 17 -8.83 1.55 -3.21
C GLY A 17 -7.47 0.93 -3.55
N LEU A 18 -6.58 1.69 -4.18
CA LEU A 18 -5.23 1.24 -4.54
C LEU A 18 -4.38 0.91 -3.31
N ILE A 19 -4.41 1.78 -2.29
CA ILE A 19 -3.71 1.54 -1.02
C ILE A 19 -4.23 0.26 -0.34
N LEU A 20 -5.55 0.03 -0.35
CA LEU A 20 -6.16 -1.15 0.25
C LEU A 20 -5.78 -2.46 -0.46
N LYS A 21 -5.68 -2.46 -1.81
CA LYS A 21 -5.17 -3.62 -2.56
C LYS A 21 -3.75 -4.00 -2.10
N VAL A 22 -2.85 -3.02 -2.04
CA VAL A 22 -1.46 -3.24 -1.57
C VAL A 22 -1.45 -3.72 -0.12
N LYS A 23 -2.24 -3.10 0.77
CA LYS A 23 -2.37 -3.52 2.17
C LYS A 23 -2.77 -4.99 2.27
N ASN A 24 -3.85 -5.39 1.60
CA ASN A 24 -4.41 -6.73 1.69
C ASN A 24 -3.40 -7.80 1.26
N GLU A 25 -2.73 -7.59 0.13
CA GLU A 25 -1.69 -8.50 -0.36
C GLU A 25 -0.48 -8.55 0.60
N SER A 26 -0.06 -7.40 1.11
CA SER A 26 1.08 -7.32 2.04
C SER A 26 0.82 -7.91 3.44
N MET A 27 -0.45 -8.09 3.81
CA MET A 27 -0.88 -8.66 5.09
C MET A 27 -1.06 -10.18 5.05
N LYS A 28 -1.07 -10.81 3.87
CA LYS A 28 -1.11 -12.27 3.74
C LYS A 28 0.01 -12.93 4.53
N LYS A 29 -0.23 -14.17 4.99
CA LYS A 29 0.73 -14.95 5.79
C LYS A 29 2.07 -15.06 5.05
N GLU A 30 1.98 -15.41 3.77
CA GLU A 30 3.08 -15.37 2.81
C GLU A 30 2.87 -14.19 1.86
N ILE A 31 3.93 -13.40 1.65
CA ILE A 31 3.91 -12.28 0.73
C ILE A 31 4.54 -12.75 -0.58
N PHE A 32 3.74 -12.81 -1.62
CA PHE A 32 4.21 -13.08 -2.97
C PHE A 32 4.41 -11.77 -3.71
N TRP A 33 5.67 -11.44 -4.03
CA TRP A 33 6.01 -10.19 -4.72
C TRP A 33 5.37 -10.08 -6.11
N HIS A 34 5.11 -11.21 -6.78
CA HIS A 34 4.42 -11.21 -8.07
C HIS A 34 2.96 -10.77 -7.98
N ASP A 35 2.29 -11.02 -6.84
CA ASP A 35 0.90 -10.59 -6.60
C ASP A 35 0.86 -9.13 -6.13
N LEU A 36 1.88 -8.71 -5.37
CA LEU A 36 1.98 -7.35 -4.85
C LEU A 36 2.44 -6.33 -5.90
N ARG A 37 3.32 -6.73 -6.82
CA ARG A 37 3.94 -5.84 -7.81
C ARG A 37 2.93 -5.12 -8.71
N PRO A 38 1.88 -5.76 -9.28
CA PRO A 38 0.90 -5.06 -10.09
C PRO A 38 0.21 -3.90 -9.34
N HIS A 39 -0.15 -4.13 -8.07
CA HIS A 39 -0.80 -3.10 -7.24
C HIS A 39 0.16 -1.96 -6.87
N LEU A 40 1.43 -2.26 -6.61
CA LEU A 40 2.46 -1.25 -6.37
C LEU A 40 2.70 -0.39 -7.62
N LEU A 41 2.69 -0.98 -8.82
CA LEU A 41 2.84 -0.24 -10.08
C LEU A 41 1.61 0.61 -10.39
N GLU A 42 0.41 0.11 -10.09
CA GLU A 42 -0.84 0.88 -10.23
C GLU A 42 -0.83 2.09 -9.29
N LEU A 43 -0.40 1.90 -8.04
CA LEU A 43 -0.27 2.98 -7.06
C LEU A 43 0.79 4.02 -7.46
N LEU A 44 1.98 3.57 -7.92
CA LEU A 44 3.04 4.46 -8.40
C LEU A 44 2.58 5.35 -9.55
N LYS A 45 1.83 4.79 -10.51
CA LYS A 45 1.30 5.55 -11.64
C LYS A 45 0.26 6.58 -11.23
N TYR A 46 -0.48 6.32 -10.15
CA TYR A 46 -1.55 7.18 -9.68
C TYR A 46 -1.03 8.31 -8.80
N ASP A 47 -0.18 7.98 -7.82
CA ASP A 47 0.38 8.93 -6.86
C ASP A 47 1.72 8.42 -6.31
N GLU A 48 2.80 9.06 -6.74
CA GLU A 48 4.17 8.68 -6.36
C GLU A 48 4.48 8.91 -4.87
N ASP A 49 3.93 9.96 -4.27
CA ASP A 49 4.17 10.30 -2.87
C ASP A 49 3.52 9.28 -1.93
N VAL A 50 2.27 8.91 -2.22
CA VAL A 50 1.55 7.86 -1.50
C VAL A 50 2.19 6.50 -1.76
N PHE A 51 2.62 6.22 -2.99
CA PHE A 51 3.40 5.02 -3.29
C PHE A 51 4.63 4.91 -2.40
N ASN A 52 5.46 5.95 -2.31
CA ASN A 52 6.69 5.94 -1.51
C ASN A 52 6.38 5.67 -0.02
N LYS A 53 5.34 6.31 0.53
CA LYS A 53 4.88 6.07 1.91
C LYS A 53 4.42 4.63 2.12
N VAL A 54 3.62 4.09 1.20
CA VAL A 54 3.10 2.71 1.27
C VAL A 54 4.21 1.68 1.10
N LEU A 55 5.12 1.86 0.15
CA LEU A 55 6.25 0.97 -0.11
C LEU A 55 7.14 0.83 1.14
N LEU A 56 7.43 1.95 1.82
CA LEU A 56 8.17 1.94 3.08
C LEU A 56 7.45 1.14 4.18
N LEU A 57 6.11 1.16 4.23
CA LEU A 57 5.37 0.33 5.16
C LEU A 57 5.54 -1.15 4.84
N VAL A 58 5.31 -1.53 3.57
CA VAL A 58 5.45 -2.89 3.04
C VAL A 58 6.83 -3.47 3.36
N LEU A 59 7.90 -2.76 2.99
CA LEU A 59 9.28 -3.21 3.18
C LEU A 59 9.64 -3.39 4.65
N ASN A 60 9.20 -2.46 5.51
CA ASN A 60 9.52 -2.51 6.93
C ASN A 60 8.57 -3.41 7.75
N LYS A 61 7.54 -4.00 7.13
CA LYS A 61 6.45 -4.74 7.80
C LYS A 61 5.87 -3.99 9.02
N LYS A 62 5.87 -2.65 9.00
CA LYS A 62 5.47 -1.77 10.13
C LYS A 62 3.97 -1.84 10.50
N TYR A 63 3.25 -2.79 9.94
CA TYR A 63 1.81 -3.00 10.07
C TYR A 63 1.45 -4.44 10.50
N LYS A 64 2.43 -5.34 10.68
CA LYS A 64 2.24 -6.74 11.16
C LYS A 64 2.41 -6.90 12.69
N ARG A 65 2.49 -5.79 13.44
CA ARG A 65 2.51 -5.82 14.92
C ARG A 65 1.11 -5.85 15.48
#